data_AF-A0A9W7CDP6-F1
#
_entry.id   AF-A0A9W7CDP6-F1
#
_cell.length_a   1.000
_cell.length_b   1.000
_cell.length_c   1.000
_cell.angle_alpha   90.00
_cell.angle_beta   90.00
_cell.angle_gamma   90.00
#
_symmetry.space_group_name_H-M   'P 1'
#
loop_
_entity.id
_entity.type
_entity.pdbx_description
1 polymer ?
#
loop_
_entity_poly.entity_id
_entity_poly.type
_entity_poly.pdbx_seq_one_letter_code
_entity_poly.pdbx_strand_id
1 'polypeptide(L)'
;MAKPYKDNNKGKGGGSATGGQKRKSPSSSSSDQPSNSKRALKKERQSYRPNNEVVVSSKDLWNKLRLKTNSKAEIRELADSLYDLIKGKMSDLGKKHDASRIVQAMIQHGTESQRDSCLSELANDIPELSKQQYSHFIVLKLLKYCTSSKNKKDIVKSLKNQVVKLATHSVGARVVEVCLAEFSAKESEILKREFYGKQYAMFTEGDMSSSGSNNNSGSDLLKALVEEHPDQKESILKHVETVINKCLEKKLIAFAYVQDLLCQYTMSCSPSAINELSSSIVDYTLDVITTRPGAKAICQIASHSAAKERKRIMKTLKGYTRSSLLHRDAYIAIIRSIQVTDDTVTVQKMILNELVKSPPPTPGQSQSTDHPLLEIAKDANASKLLLFLLSEGGDVPHQYFDPWECDILAPAVNEKGESTSRKNPETRKSELLQFLKNDILKMVSQHAGDLIVNKYGGKVLENALGRWGECVEFVMAALEEEALADVFESAVGHLVLKRLLLTYKEKEGEAEEGLPGKMLEKFGDNFVDGMMKSSRGAFVLGALVEVSKEAKKKCKADKNLVKAMKEKSKGEKGTAGFLALIDKLK
;
A
#
# COMPACT_ATOMS: atom_id res chain seq x y z
N MET A 1 -7.63 -5.29 3.79
CA MET A 1 -7.68 -6.32 4.85
C MET A 1 -6.28 -6.55 5.39
N ALA A 2 -5.93 -5.91 6.52
CA ALA A 2 -4.61 -6.05 7.14
C ALA A 2 -4.56 -7.34 7.97
N LYS A 3 -3.60 -8.22 7.68
CA LYS A 3 -3.32 -9.40 8.54
C LYS A 3 -2.62 -8.93 9.83
N PRO A 4 -2.93 -9.55 10.98
CA PRO A 4 -2.33 -9.17 12.26
C PRO A 4 -0.86 -9.64 12.35
N TYR A 5 -0.02 -8.73 12.85
CA TYR A 5 1.39 -8.93 13.20
C TYR A 5 1.53 -10.13 14.16
N LYS A 6 2.29 -11.16 13.79
CA LYS A 6 2.58 -12.32 14.64
C LYS A 6 3.89 -12.09 15.40
N ASP A 7 3.78 -12.03 16.71
CA ASP A 7 4.87 -11.91 17.66
C ASP A 7 5.61 -13.26 17.79
N ASN A 8 6.92 -13.28 17.53
CA ASN A 8 7.73 -14.50 17.50
C ASN A 8 8.88 -14.37 18.49
N ASN A 9 8.62 -14.66 19.77
CA ASN A 9 9.64 -14.65 20.81
C ASN A 9 9.75 -16.05 21.46
N LYS A 10 10.60 -16.90 20.88
CA LYS A 10 11.07 -18.15 21.49
C LYS A 10 12.41 -17.89 22.18
N GLY A 11 12.39 -17.79 23.51
CA GLY A 11 13.61 -17.71 24.32
C GLY A 11 14.39 -19.03 24.28
N LYS A 12 15.65 -18.96 23.85
CA LYS A 12 16.65 -20.03 23.98
C LYS A 12 17.26 -19.98 25.39
N GLY A 13 17.18 -21.08 26.13
CA GLY A 13 17.93 -21.28 27.36
C GLY A 13 19.39 -21.65 27.06
N GLY A 14 20.33 -20.94 27.67
CA GLY A 14 21.75 -21.29 27.71
C GLY A 14 22.11 -21.74 29.13
N GLY A 15 22.60 -22.97 29.24
CA GLY A 15 23.15 -23.52 30.48
C GLY A 15 24.60 -23.12 30.69
N SER A 16 24.98 -22.91 31.95
CA SER A 16 26.36 -23.00 32.42
C SER A 16 26.33 -23.65 33.80
N ALA A 17 27.14 -24.68 33.97
CA ALA A 17 27.28 -25.50 35.16
C ALA A 17 28.73 -25.44 35.63
N THR A 18 28.97 -25.17 36.92
CA THR A 18 30.16 -25.64 37.64
C THR A 18 29.93 -25.67 39.16
N GLY A 19 30.11 -26.87 39.74
CA GLY A 19 30.54 -27.25 41.12
C GLY A 19 30.06 -26.49 42.37
N GLY A 20 29.74 -27.10 43.51
CA GLY A 20 29.77 -28.48 43.99
C GLY A 20 29.98 -28.43 45.51
N GLN A 21 29.11 -29.08 46.30
CA GLN A 21 29.43 -29.79 47.55
C GLN A 21 28.16 -30.36 48.22
N LYS A 22 28.13 -31.69 48.37
CA LYS A 22 27.12 -32.46 49.11
C LYS A 22 27.34 -32.29 50.62
N ARG A 23 26.31 -31.90 51.37
CA ARG A 23 26.20 -32.16 52.80
C ARG A 23 24.97 -33.03 53.08
N LYS A 24 25.17 -34.05 53.92
CA LYS A 24 24.21 -35.09 54.31
C LYS A 24 23.00 -34.50 55.04
N SER A 25 21.81 -34.98 54.69
CA SER A 25 20.55 -34.77 55.40
C SER A 25 20.37 -35.78 56.54
N PRO A 26 19.90 -35.39 57.73
CA PRO A 26 19.09 -36.26 58.57
C PRO A 26 17.62 -36.14 58.17
N SER A 27 16.95 -37.28 58.17
CA SER A 27 15.54 -37.48 57.87
C SER A 27 14.62 -36.78 58.86
N SER A 28 13.74 -35.92 58.38
CA SER A 28 12.45 -35.66 59.01
C SER A 28 11.40 -35.36 57.95
N SER A 29 10.34 -36.16 57.99
CA SER A 29 9.11 -36.06 57.24
C SER A 29 8.47 -34.66 57.32
N SER A 30 8.36 -33.98 56.18
CA SER A 30 7.26 -33.03 55.93
C SER A 30 7.10 -32.84 54.43
N SER A 31 5.95 -33.25 53.90
CA SER A 31 5.53 -33.09 52.52
C SER A 31 5.15 -31.64 52.19
N ASP A 32 6.00 -30.67 52.51
CA ASP A 32 5.80 -29.27 52.14
C ASP A 32 6.76 -28.87 51.03
N GLN A 33 6.27 -28.98 49.79
CA GLN A 33 6.99 -28.51 48.63
C GLN A 33 7.17 -26.97 48.68
N PRO A 34 8.36 -26.43 48.33
CA PRO A 34 8.64 -24.99 48.34
C PRO A 34 7.77 -24.16 47.36
N SER A 35 6.95 -24.80 46.52
CA SER A 35 5.98 -24.16 45.62
C SER A 35 4.69 -23.73 46.34
N ASN A 36 4.23 -24.49 47.34
CA ASN A 36 2.99 -24.19 48.08
C ASN A 36 3.20 -23.03 49.06
N SER A 37 4.34 -23.01 49.77
CA SER A 37 4.72 -21.90 50.65
C SER A 37 4.85 -20.57 49.88
N LYS A 38 5.50 -20.57 48.70
CA LYS A 38 5.57 -19.38 47.83
C LYS A 38 4.21 -18.93 47.31
N ARG A 39 3.29 -19.87 47.04
CA ARG A 39 1.91 -19.56 46.60
C ARG A 39 1.06 -19.02 47.74
N ALA A 40 1.23 -19.52 48.96
CA ALA A 40 0.58 -19.04 50.17
C ALA A 40 1.04 -17.62 50.53
N LEU A 41 2.35 -17.38 50.57
CA LEU A 41 2.94 -16.04 50.80
C LEU A 41 2.52 -15.02 49.72
N LYS A 42 2.35 -15.46 48.47
CA LYS A 42 1.83 -14.59 47.39
C LYS A 42 0.34 -14.26 47.59
N LYS A 43 -0.48 -15.21 48.06
CA LYS A 43 -1.89 -14.97 48.39
C LYS A 43 -2.03 -14.04 49.59
N GLU A 44 -1.22 -14.22 50.61
CA GLU A 44 -1.15 -13.37 51.80
C GLU A 44 -0.72 -11.93 51.44
N ARG A 45 0.28 -11.75 50.58
CA ARG A 45 0.64 -10.42 50.04
C ARG A 45 -0.42 -9.82 49.11
N GLN A 46 -1.35 -10.62 48.59
CA GLN A 46 -2.46 -10.14 47.77
C GLN A 46 -3.65 -9.72 48.63
N SER A 47 -3.89 -10.35 49.79
CA SER A 47 -4.95 -9.98 50.74
C SER A 47 -4.80 -8.60 51.35
N TYR A 48 -3.57 -8.10 51.51
CA TYR A 48 -3.32 -6.74 52.00
C TYR A 48 -3.43 -5.64 50.92
N ARG A 49 -3.77 -5.97 49.66
CA ARG A 49 -3.89 -4.96 48.61
C ARG A 49 -5.25 -4.26 48.67
N PRO A 50 -5.31 -2.94 48.44
CA PRO A 50 -6.58 -2.22 48.36
C PRO A 50 -7.48 -2.84 47.28
N ASN A 51 -8.78 -2.97 47.55
CA ASN A 51 -9.78 -3.58 46.66
C ASN A 51 -9.55 -5.08 46.32
N ASN A 52 -8.84 -5.86 47.14
CA ASN A 52 -8.58 -7.26 46.82
C ASN A 52 -9.86 -8.13 46.75
N GLU A 53 -10.79 -7.97 47.69
CA GLU A 53 -12.07 -8.71 47.67
C GLU A 53 -12.87 -8.42 46.40
N VAL A 54 -12.96 -7.14 46.02
CA VAL A 54 -13.57 -6.70 44.77
C VAL A 54 -12.90 -7.38 43.57
N VAL A 55 -11.57 -7.40 43.51
CA VAL A 55 -10.83 -8.05 42.42
C VAL A 55 -11.15 -9.54 42.33
N VAL A 56 -11.25 -10.24 43.46
CA VAL A 56 -11.58 -11.67 43.48
C VAL A 56 -13.01 -11.90 42.98
N SER A 57 -14.00 -11.22 43.56
CA SER A 57 -15.40 -11.36 43.16
C SER A 57 -15.64 -10.95 41.70
N SER A 58 -14.96 -9.89 41.22
CA SER A 58 -15.05 -9.46 39.82
C SER A 58 -14.41 -10.45 38.85
N LYS A 59 -13.37 -11.20 39.27
CA LYS A 59 -12.75 -12.25 38.43
C LYS A 59 -13.71 -13.40 38.20
N ASP A 60 -14.51 -13.77 39.20
CA ASP A 60 -15.49 -14.85 39.07
C ASP A 60 -16.60 -14.48 38.08
N LEU A 61 -17.12 -13.25 38.18
CA LEU A 61 -18.07 -12.71 37.20
C LEU A 61 -17.45 -12.62 35.79
N TRP A 62 -16.22 -12.13 35.68
CA TRP A 62 -15.51 -12.06 34.40
C TRP A 62 -15.29 -13.44 33.76
N ASN A 63 -14.94 -14.46 34.55
CA ASN A 63 -14.75 -15.83 34.07
C ASN A 63 -16.03 -16.43 33.49
N LYS A 64 -17.20 -16.09 34.04
CA LYS A 64 -18.50 -16.45 33.49
C LYS A 64 -18.81 -15.62 32.25
N LEU A 65 -18.64 -14.29 32.31
CA LEU A 65 -18.98 -13.34 31.24
C LEU A 65 -18.25 -13.64 29.92
N ARG A 66 -16.98 -14.10 29.98
CA ARG A 66 -16.15 -14.36 28.79
C ARG A 66 -16.51 -15.66 28.04
N LEU A 67 -17.39 -16.51 28.57
CA LEU A 67 -17.78 -17.76 27.93
C LEU A 67 -18.62 -17.46 26.68
N LYS A 68 -18.24 -18.06 25.55
CA LYS A 68 -18.93 -17.86 24.26
C LYS A 68 -20.32 -18.50 24.19
N THR A 69 -20.65 -19.33 25.17
CA THR A 69 -21.92 -20.06 25.28
C THR A 69 -23.05 -19.21 25.86
N ASN A 70 -22.73 -18.05 26.46
CA ASN A 70 -23.73 -17.21 27.11
C ASN A 70 -24.68 -16.59 26.08
N SER A 71 -25.97 -16.62 26.41
CA SER A 71 -27.01 -15.88 25.72
C SER A 71 -26.87 -14.36 25.92
N LYS A 72 -27.55 -13.57 25.09
CA LYS A 72 -27.53 -12.10 25.20
C LYS A 72 -28.08 -11.61 26.55
N ALA A 73 -29.07 -12.31 27.11
CA ALA A 73 -29.67 -11.97 28.41
C ALA A 73 -28.67 -12.23 29.55
N GLU A 74 -28.04 -13.41 29.58
CA GLU A 74 -27.04 -13.76 30.58
C GLU A 74 -25.82 -12.81 30.53
N ILE A 75 -25.36 -12.43 29.33
CA ILE A 75 -24.29 -11.44 29.17
C ILE A 75 -24.68 -10.12 29.81
N ARG A 76 -25.95 -9.69 29.65
CA ARG A 76 -26.43 -8.43 30.20
C ARG A 76 -26.50 -8.46 31.73
N GLU A 77 -27.08 -9.50 32.31
CA GLU A 77 -27.15 -9.68 33.77
C GLU A 77 -25.76 -9.76 34.42
N LEU A 78 -24.84 -10.51 33.80
CA LEU A 78 -23.45 -10.61 34.25
C LEU A 78 -22.70 -9.29 34.13
N ALA A 79 -22.95 -8.52 33.06
CA ALA A 79 -22.35 -7.20 32.88
C ALA A 79 -22.89 -6.17 33.88
N ASP A 80 -24.19 -6.18 34.17
CA ASP A 80 -24.83 -5.30 35.16
C ASP A 80 -24.28 -5.61 36.57
N SER A 81 -24.24 -6.89 36.94
CA SER A 81 -23.64 -7.34 38.22
C SER A 81 -22.17 -6.97 38.33
N LEU A 82 -21.42 -7.10 37.23
CA LEU A 82 -20.01 -6.73 37.20
C LEU A 82 -19.83 -5.22 37.34
N TYR A 83 -20.66 -4.43 36.67
CA TYR A 83 -20.64 -2.97 36.72
C TYR A 83 -20.85 -2.46 38.14
N ASP A 84 -21.89 -2.94 38.83
CA ASP A 84 -22.21 -2.50 40.20
C ASP A 84 -21.07 -2.78 41.18
N LEU A 85 -20.34 -3.87 40.96
CA LEU A 85 -19.20 -4.25 41.80
C LEU A 85 -17.95 -3.36 41.57
N ILE A 86 -17.74 -2.88 40.34
CA ILE A 86 -16.50 -2.18 39.96
C ILE A 86 -16.65 -0.66 39.78
N LYS A 87 -17.88 -0.14 39.73
CA LYS A 87 -18.15 1.30 39.60
C LYS A 87 -17.47 2.08 40.73
N GLY A 88 -16.75 3.15 40.37
CA GLY A 88 -15.96 3.96 41.31
C GLY A 88 -14.59 3.36 41.68
N LYS A 89 -14.23 2.21 41.10
CA LYS A 89 -12.94 1.52 41.31
C LYS A 89 -12.25 1.14 39.99
N MET A 90 -12.81 1.53 38.85
CA MET A 90 -12.32 1.19 37.51
C MET A 90 -10.93 1.72 37.23
N SER A 91 -10.59 2.92 37.73
CA SER A 91 -9.22 3.46 37.60
C SER A 91 -8.20 2.55 38.30
N ASP A 92 -8.42 2.24 39.57
CA ASP A 92 -7.55 1.36 40.37
C ASP A 92 -7.44 -0.04 39.77
N LEU A 93 -8.57 -0.61 39.33
CA LEU A 93 -8.61 -1.92 38.69
C LEU A 93 -7.92 -1.89 37.32
N GLY A 94 -8.05 -0.79 36.59
CA GLY A 94 -7.44 -0.59 35.29
C GLY A 94 -5.92 -0.57 35.34
N LYS A 95 -5.34 0.04 36.39
CA LYS A 95 -3.87 0.08 36.62
C LYS A 95 -3.28 -1.25 37.10
N LYS A 96 -4.12 -2.19 37.56
CA LYS A 96 -3.68 -3.51 38.04
C LYS A 96 -3.54 -4.52 36.91
N HIS A 97 -2.37 -5.16 36.84
CA HIS A 97 -2.03 -6.23 35.88
C HIS A 97 -3.09 -7.34 35.80
N ASP A 98 -3.57 -7.79 36.95
CA ASP A 98 -4.45 -8.93 37.08
C ASP A 98 -5.95 -8.58 37.06
N ALA A 99 -6.29 -7.29 36.99
CA ALA A 99 -7.67 -6.80 36.95
C ALA A 99 -8.01 -5.96 35.71
N SER A 100 -7.04 -5.54 34.89
CA SER A 100 -7.30 -4.73 33.69
C SER A 100 -8.27 -5.40 32.70
N ARG A 101 -8.28 -6.74 32.63
CA ARG A 101 -9.20 -7.52 31.78
C ARG A 101 -10.66 -7.42 32.21
N ILE A 102 -10.90 -7.14 33.50
CA ILE A 102 -12.23 -6.95 34.06
C ILE A 102 -12.82 -5.65 33.51
N VAL A 103 -12.06 -4.56 33.56
CA VAL A 103 -12.45 -3.26 33.00
C VAL A 103 -12.65 -3.35 31.49
N GLN A 104 -11.77 -4.07 30.77
CA GLN A 104 -11.94 -4.32 29.33
C GLN A 104 -13.25 -5.05 29.01
N ALA A 105 -13.62 -6.05 29.82
CA ALA A 105 -14.86 -6.80 29.64
C ALA A 105 -16.09 -5.93 29.91
N MET A 106 -16.02 -5.07 30.94
CA MET A 106 -17.07 -4.11 31.24
C MET A 106 -17.32 -3.16 30.06
N ILE A 107 -16.27 -2.59 29.47
CA ILE A 107 -16.42 -1.71 28.30
C ILE A 107 -16.99 -2.47 27.10
N GLN A 108 -16.57 -3.72 26.88
CA GLN A 108 -17.01 -4.53 25.75
C GLN A 108 -18.49 -4.93 25.83
N HIS A 109 -18.97 -5.31 27.02
CA HIS A 109 -20.31 -5.89 27.21
C HIS A 109 -21.31 -4.90 27.82
N GLY A 110 -20.84 -3.80 28.38
CA GLY A 110 -21.67 -2.78 28.99
C GLY A 110 -22.58 -2.06 27.99
N THR A 111 -23.66 -1.52 28.53
CA THR A 111 -24.58 -0.59 27.86
C THR A 111 -23.89 0.75 27.57
N GLU A 112 -24.51 1.58 26.74
CA GLU A 112 -23.99 2.93 26.45
C GLU A 112 -23.79 3.75 27.73
N SER A 113 -24.78 3.78 28.62
CA SER A 113 -24.68 4.47 29.92
C SER A 113 -23.53 3.94 30.79
N GLN A 114 -23.35 2.62 30.86
CA GLN A 114 -22.23 2.02 31.59
C GLN A 114 -20.88 2.38 30.96
N ARG A 115 -20.78 2.40 29.63
CA ARG A 115 -19.55 2.81 28.92
C ARG A 115 -19.22 4.28 29.14
N ASP A 116 -20.23 5.14 29.12
CA ASP A 116 -20.07 6.58 29.42
C ASP A 116 -19.58 6.78 30.86
N SER A 117 -20.13 6.02 31.82
CA SER A 117 -19.64 6.03 33.19
C SER A 117 -18.21 5.50 33.30
N CYS A 118 -17.86 4.42 32.58
CA CYS A 118 -16.49 3.90 32.53
C CYS A 118 -15.53 4.95 31.99
N LEU A 119 -15.88 5.61 30.88
CA LEU A 119 -15.05 6.63 30.27
C LEU A 119 -14.86 7.82 31.21
N SER A 120 -15.94 8.29 31.85
CA SER A 120 -15.89 9.42 32.78
C SER A 120 -14.94 9.15 33.95
N GLU A 121 -14.97 7.93 34.49
CA GLU A 121 -14.08 7.55 35.60
C GLU A 121 -12.62 7.39 35.17
N LEU A 122 -12.38 6.92 33.94
CA LEU A 122 -11.04 6.65 33.42
C LEU A 122 -10.39 7.86 32.73
N ALA A 123 -11.14 8.94 32.45
CA ALA A 123 -10.72 10.03 31.58
C ALA A 123 -9.33 10.60 31.96
N ASN A 124 -9.12 10.91 33.24
CA ASN A 124 -7.86 11.47 33.72
C ASN A 124 -6.67 10.49 33.62
N ASP A 125 -6.95 9.18 33.61
CA ASP A 125 -5.93 8.14 33.58
C ASP A 125 -5.63 7.63 32.17
N ILE A 126 -6.41 8.01 31.15
CA ILE A 126 -6.23 7.56 29.75
C ILE A 126 -4.76 7.69 29.29
N PRO A 127 -4.05 8.82 29.51
CA PRO A 127 -2.65 8.93 29.09
C PRO A 127 -1.72 7.96 29.84
N GLU A 128 -1.98 7.70 31.12
CA GLU A 128 -1.19 6.76 31.92
C GLU A 128 -1.45 5.32 31.47
N LEU A 129 -2.72 4.92 31.38
CA LEU A 129 -3.16 3.59 30.96
C LEU A 129 -2.64 3.26 29.56
N SER A 130 -2.60 4.23 28.65
CA SER A 130 -2.09 4.08 27.28
C SER A 130 -0.62 3.64 27.22
N LYS A 131 0.18 3.94 28.25
CA LYS A 131 1.60 3.56 28.31
C LYS A 131 1.83 2.20 28.97
N GLN A 132 0.82 1.64 29.65
CA GLN A 132 0.97 0.42 30.43
C GLN A 132 0.73 -0.83 29.57
N GLN A 133 1.61 -1.83 29.66
CA GLN A 133 1.61 -3.05 28.84
C GLN A 133 0.28 -3.82 28.84
N TYR A 134 -0.48 -3.78 29.94
CA TYR A 134 -1.75 -4.51 30.06
C TYR A 134 -2.98 -3.61 30.06
N SER A 135 -2.80 -2.33 30.35
CA SER A 135 -3.90 -1.38 30.55
C SER A 135 -4.19 -0.55 29.30
N HIS A 136 -3.26 -0.47 28.35
CA HIS A 136 -3.52 0.19 27.07
C HIS A 136 -4.68 -0.47 26.31
N PHE A 137 -4.92 -1.78 26.51
CA PHE A 137 -6.08 -2.48 25.97
C PHE A 137 -7.41 -1.93 26.47
N ILE A 138 -7.47 -1.34 27.67
CA ILE A 138 -8.65 -0.62 28.17
C ILE A 138 -8.94 0.57 27.25
N VAL A 139 -7.91 1.37 26.93
CA VAL A 139 -8.05 2.54 26.04
C VAL A 139 -8.44 2.11 24.63
N LEU A 140 -7.87 1.01 24.12
CA LEU A 140 -8.29 0.44 22.83
C LEU A 140 -9.76 -0.04 22.84
N LYS A 141 -10.26 -0.52 23.99
CA LYS A 141 -11.69 -0.85 24.15
C LYS A 141 -12.55 0.41 24.21
N LEU A 142 -12.11 1.46 24.91
CA LEU A 142 -12.81 2.75 24.92
C LEU A 142 -12.94 3.29 23.49
N LEU A 143 -11.85 3.34 22.72
CA LEU A 143 -11.86 3.80 21.33
C LEU A 143 -12.82 2.98 20.44
N LYS A 144 -12.92 1.67 20.67
CA LYS A 144 -13.78 0.77 19.89
C LYS A 144 -15.26 0.85 20.25
N TYR A 145 -15.59 1.02 21.53
CA TYR A 145 -16.97 0.83 22.03
C TYR A 145 -17.65 2.13 22.49
N CYS A 146 -16.88 3.19 22.76
CA CYS A 146 -17.38 4.51 23.14
C CYS A 146 -17.37 5.43 21.91
N THR A 147 -18.30 5.18 20.96
CA THR A 147 -18.27 5.79 19.62
C THR A 147 -19.06 7.08 19.48
N SER A 148 -19.84 7.48 20.49
CA SER A 148 -20.61 8.72 20.47
C SER A 148 -19.70 9.95 20.33
N SER A 149 -20.20 11.02 19.72
CA SER A 149 -19.41 12.25 19.51
C SER A 149 -18.93 12.85 20.84
N LYS A 150 -19.75 12.76 21.91
CA LYS A 150 -19.36 13.16 23.25
C LYS A 150 -18.16 12.36 23.76
N ASN A 151 -18.23 11.03 23.67
CA ASN A 151 -17.16 10.15 24.13
C ASN A 151 -15.84 10.39 23.39
N LYS A 152 -15.89 10.60 22.07
CA LYS A 152 -14.69 10.94 21.30
C LYS A 152 -14.09 12.27 21.76
N LYS A 153 -14.91 13.31 21.99
CA LYS A 153 -14.44 14.60 22.54
C LYS A 153 -13.78 14.45 23.91
N ASP A 154 -14.35 13.62 24.79
CA ASP A 154 -13.78 13.36 26.12
C ASP A 154 -12.41 12.64 26.03
N ILE A 155 -12.28 11.70 25.10
CA ILE A 155 -11.00 11.02 24.83
C ILE A 155 -9.98 12.00 24.23
N VAL A 156 -10.37 12.81 23.23
CA VAL A 156 -9.50 13.86 22.65
C VAL A 156 -9.00 14.81 23.74
N LYS A 157 -9.89 15.30 24.60
CA LYS A 157 -9.54 16.18 25.71
C LYS A 157 -8.53 15.54 26.66
N SER A 158 -8.69 14.25 26.93
CA SER A 158 -7.79 13.49 27.80
C SER A 158 -6.40 13.26 27.20
N LEU A 159 -6.32 13.10 25.87
CA LEU A 159 -5.07 12.86 25.14
C LEU A 159 -4.31 14.15 24.78
N LYS A 160 -5.00 15.30 24.78
CA LYS A 160 -4.40 16.61 24.46
C LYS A 160 -3.17 16.88 25.34
N ASN A 161 -2.11 17.40 24.72
CA ASN A 161 -0.77 17.64 25.26
C ASN A 161 0.02 16.38 25.66
N GLN A 162 -0.48 15.18 25.34
CA GLN A 162 0.20 13.91 25.58
C GLN A 162 0.48 13.14 24.29
N VAL A 163 0.02 13.61 23.12
CA VAL A 163 0.03 12.84 21.87
C VAL A 163 1.45 12.47 21.47
N VAL A 164 2.38 13.42 21.42
CA VAL A 164 3.79 13.11 21.04
C VAL A 164 4.45 12.16 22.04
N LYS A 165 4.16 12.31 23.34
CA LYS A 165 4.70 11.41 24.37
C LYS A 165 4.18 9.99 24.19
N LEU A 166 2.91 9.84 23.81
CA LEU A 166 2.29 8.54 23.55
C LEU A 166 2.75 7.95 22.22
N ALA A 167 2.79 8.75 21.16
CA ALA A 167 3.23 8.37 19.83
C ALA A 167 4.67 7.85 19.83
N THR A 168 5.55 8.50 20.60
CA THR A 168 6.94 8.05 20.77
C THR A 168 7.11 7.00 21.88
N HIS A 169 6.03 6.41 22.40
CA HIS A 169 6.10 5.36 23.42
C HIS A 169 5.85 3.97 22.81
N SER A 170 6.65 2.97 23.18
CA SER A 170 6.58 1.61 22.59
C SER A 170 5.19 0.96 22.71
N VAL A 171 4.47 1.24 23.79
CA VAL A 171 3.08 0.78 23.99
C VAL A 171 2.06 1.84 23.55
N GLY A 172 2.37 3.12 23.79
CA GLY A 172 1.42 4.22 23.59
C GLY A 172 1.17 4.51 22.11
N ALA A 173 2.16 4.25 21.26
CA ALA A 173 2.08 4.43 19.82
C ALA A 173 0.89 3.67 19.22
N ARG A 174 0.59 2.48 19.76
CA ARG A 174 -0.54 1.67 19.31
C ARG A 174 -1.88 2.33 19.63
N VAL A 175 -1.98 3.03 20.76
CA VAL A 175 -3.19 3.78 21.11
C VAL A 175 -3.35 4.97 20.17
N VAL A 176 -2.28 5.72 19.90
CA VAL A 176 -2.31 6.85 18.95
C VAL A 176 -2.69 6.40 17.55
N GLU A 177 -2.11 5.30 17.05
CA GLU A 177 -2.47 4.70 15.76
C GLU A 177 -3.97 4.41 15.65
N VAL A 178 -4.54 3.73 16.64
CA VAL A 178 -5.98 3.39 16.63
C VAL A 178 -6.83 4.64 16.81
N CYS A 179 -6.39 5.59 17.65
CA CYS A 179 -7.07 6.87 17.85
C CYS A 179 -7.23 7.64 16.53
N LEU A 180 -6.13 7.79 15.78
CA LEU A 180 -6.14 8.52 14.50
C LEU A 180 -6.87 7.77 13.38
N ALA A 181 -7.02 6.44 13.50
CA ALA A 181 -7.79 5.64 12.54
C ALA A 181 -9.31 5.68 12.79
N GLU A 182 -9.75 5.80 14.05
CA GLU A 182 -11.16 5.76 14.45
C GLU A 182 -11.82 7.15 14.53
N PHE A 183 -11.01 8.21 14.61
CA PHE A 183 -11.47 9.58 14.74
C PHE A 183 -11.75 10.23 13.39
N SER A 184 -12.67 11.20 13.37
CA SER A 184 -12.91 12.03 12.20
C SER A 184 -11.68 12.87 11.85
N ALA A 185 -11.65 13.44 10.64
CA ALA A 185 -10.58 14.33 10.22
C ALA A 185 -10.38 15.51 11.21
N LYS A 186 -11.49 16.11 11.68
CA LYS A 186 -11.46 17.22 12.64
C LYS A 186 -10.87 16.83 13.99
N GLU A 187 -11.32 15.71 14.56
CA GLU A 187 -10.81 15.20 15.83
C GLU A 187 -9.33 14.80 15.73
N SER A 188 -8.95 14.16 14.63
CA SER A 188 -7.57 13.75 14.37
C SER A 188 -6.65 14.95 14.17
N GLU A 189 -7.10 16.02 13.52
CA GLU A 189 -6.31 17.23 13.30
C GLU A 189 -5.89 17.88 14.62
N ILE A 190 -6.81 17.97 15.59
CA ILE A 190 -6.53 18.51 16.93
C ILE A 190 -5.36 17.78 17.59
N LEU A 191 -5.35 16.44 17.49
CA LEU A 191 -4.28 15.62 18.05
C LEU A 191 -2.99 15.71 17.23
N LYS A 192 -3.10 15.77 15.89
CA LYS A 192 -1.96 15.82 14.98
C LYS A 192 -1.14 17.12 15.14
N ARG A 193 -1.76 18.24 15.51
CA ARG A 193 -1.05 19.52 15.70
C ARG A 193 0.11 19.44 16.68
N GLU A 194 0.03 18.58 17.70
CA GLU A 194 1.11 18.37 18.66
C GLU A 194 2.41 17.85 18.02
N PHE A 195 2.35 17.15 16.88
CA PHE A 195 3.53 16.63 16.19
C PHE A 195 4.43 17.73 15.62
N TYR A 196 3.92 18.95 15.45
CA TYR A 196 4.65 20.07 14.85
C TYR A 196 5.23 21.03 15.91
N GLY A 197 4.89 20.83 17.18
CA GLY A 197 5.37 21.63 18.31
C GLY A 197 4.28 21.83 19.37
N LYS A 198 4.70 21.95 20.63
CA LYS A 198 3.76 22.09 21.76
C LYS A 198 2.92 23.37 21.68
N GLN A 199 3.49 24.44 21.13
CA GLN A 199 2.79 25.72 20.95
C GLN A 199 1.60 25.58 20.00
N TYR A 200 1.66 24.69 19.01
CA TYR A 200 0.59 24.51 18.03
C TYR A 200 -0.58 23.66 18.57
N ALA A 201 -0.38 23.00 19.72
CA ALA A 201 -1.44 22.30 20.45
C ALA A 201 -2.44 23.28 21.11
N MET A 202 -2.05 24.54 21.28
CA MET A 202 -2.83 25.55 22.00
C MET A 202 -3.88 26.25 21.13
N PHE A 203 -3.73 26.26 19.81
CA PHE A 203 -4.75 26.82 18.91
C PHE A 203 -6.07 26.05 19.06
N THR A 204 -7.15 26.78 19.28
CA THR A 204 -8.48 26.21 19.64
C THR A 204 -9.48 26.34 18.49
N GLU A 205 -10.63 25.67 18.63
CA GLU A 205 -11.73 25.65 17.64
C GLU A 205 -12.19 27.04 17.17
N GLY A 206 -11.89 28.13 17.89
CA GLY A 206 -12.19 29.51 17.47
C GLY A 206 -11.36 30.00 16.27
N ASP A 207 -10.11 29.55 16.15
CA ASP A 207 -9.21 29.93 15.04
C ASP A 207 -9.57 29.20 13.73
N MET A 208 -10.40 28.15 13.80
CA MET A 208 -10.85 27.34 12.66
C MET A 208 -11.86 28.05 11.75
N SER A 209 -12.36 29.21 12.16
CA SER A 209 -13.34 29.99 11.38
C SER A 209 -12.71 31.04 10.46
N SER A 210 -11.38 31.20 10.51
CA SER A 210 -10.63 32.17 9.69
C SER A 210 -9.73 31.53 8.63
N SER A 211 -9.45 30.22 8.71
CA SER A 211 -8.73 29.50 7.65
C SER A 211 -9.74 29.07 6.58
N GLY A 212 -9.70 29.79 5.46
CA GLY A 212 -10.66 29.68 4.37
C GLY A 212 -10.92 28.24 3.95
N SER A 213 -12.18 28.00 3.63
CA SER A 213 -12.73 26.81 2.97
C SER A 213 -11.93 26.46 1.71
N ASN A 214 -10.79 25.78 1.86
CA ASN A 214 -10.14 25.04 0.79
C ASN A 214 -10.37 23.56 1.09
N ASN A 215 -11.12 22.91 0.21
CA ASN A 215 -11.57 21.52 0.29
C ASN A 215 -10.43 20.47 0.26
N ASN A 216 -9.18 20.81 0.61
CA ASN A 216 -8.10 19.87 0.78
C ASN A 216 -8.14 19.25 2.19
N SER A 217 -9.01 18.25 2.31
CA SER A 217 -9.14 17.40 3.48
C SER A 217 -7.77 16.84 3.94
N GLY A 218 -7.27 17.33 5.08
CA GLY A 218 -6.50 16.56 6.07
C GLY A 218 -5.13 15.95 5.69
N SER A 219 -4.47 16.34 4.60
CA SER A 219 -3.25 15.64 4.16
C SER A 219 -1.91 16.39 4.34
N ASP A 220 -1.88 17.70 4.57
CA ASP A 220 -0.60 18.42 4.69
C ASP A 220 -0.65 19.56 5.73
N LEU A 221 -0.87 19.18 6.99
CA LEU A 221 -0.94 20.10 8.11
C LEU A 221 0.41 20.77 8.37
N LEU A 222 1.52 20.07 8.13
CA LEU A 222 2.85 20.67 8.23
C LEU A 222 3.06 21.78 7.21
N LYS A 223 2.70 21.56 5.94
CA LYS A 223 2.84 22.58 4.90
C LYS A 223 2.02 23.83 5.23
N ALA A 224 0.74 23.66 5.59
CA ALA A 224 -0.10 24.78 5.99
C ALA A 224 0.52 25.58 7.15
N LEU A 225 1.03 24.88 8.16
CA LEU A 225 1.64 25.50 9.34
C LEU A 225 2.97 26.20 9.04
N VAL A 226 3.76 25.69 8.09
CA VAL A 226 4.98 26.33 7.59
C VAL A 226 4.66 27.57 6.75
N GLU A 227 3.58 27.54 5.96
CA GLU A 227 3.11 28.70 5.18
C GLU A 227 2.52 29.80 6.08
N GLU A 228 1.83 29.43 7.16
CA GLU A 228 1.31 30.36 8.17
C GLU A 228 2.44 31.01 9.01
N HIS A 229 3.53 30.28 9.25
CA HIS A 229 4.63 30.73 10.12
C HIS A 229 6.02 30.51 9.47
N PRO A 230 6.34 31.23 8.38
CA PRO A 230 7.59 31.03 7.65
C PRO A 230 8.84 31.25 8.51
N ASP A 231 8.81 32.22 9.43
CA ASP A 231 9.93 32.53 10.34
C ASP A 231 10.23 31.39 11.33
N GLN A 232 9.26 30.49 11.57
CA GLN A 232 9.41 29.36 12.49
C GLN A 232 9.68 28.04 11.77
N LYS A 233 9.72 28.04 10.43
CA LYS A 233 9.83 26.84 9.59
C LYS A 233 10.92 25.89 10.05
N GLU A 234 12.15 26.39 10.23
CA GLU A 234 13.29 25.57 10.62
C GLU A 234 13.10 24.93 12.00
N SER A 235 12.54 25.68 12.95
CA SER A 235 12.26 25.18 14.30
C SER A 235 11.18 24.09 14.28
N ILE A 236 10.13 24.26 13.46
CA ILE A 236 9.06 23.27 13.29
C ILE A 236 9.64 21.98 12.69
N LEU A 237 10.38 22.10 11.59
CA LEU A 237 10.97 20.94 10.90
C LEU A 237 11.94 20.19 11.82
N LYS A 238 12.78 20.90 12.57
CA LYS A 238 13.68 20.28 13.56
C LYS A 238 12.92 19.55 14.68
N HIS A 239 11.77 20.07 15.10
CA HIS A 239 10.91 19.38 16.07
C HIS A 239 10.34 18.09 15.48
N VAL A 240 9.79 18.15 14.26
CA VAL A 240 9.23 17.00 13.55
C VAL A 240 10.30 15.92 13.34
N GLU A 241 11.50 16.32 12.90
CA GLU A 241 12.65 15.42 12.74
C GLU A 241 13.00 14.72 14.06
N THR A 242 13.01 15.46 15.18
CA THR A 242 13.24 14.90 16.52
C THR A 242 12.18 13.85 16.88
N VAL A 243 10.92 14.08 16.52
CA VAL A 243 9.84 13.11 16.74
C VAL A 243 10.02 11.86 15.87
N ILE A 244 10.33 12.03 14.58
CA ILE A 244 10.59 10.93 13.65
C ILE A 244 11.76 10.07 14.16
N ASN A 245 12.88 10.69 14.56
CA ASN A 245 14.04 9.97 15.09
C ASN A 245 13.69 9.17 16.36
N LYS A 246 12.90 9.72 17.28
CA LYS A 246 12.40 8.97 18.45
C LYS A 246 11.51 7.79 18.07
N CYS A 247 10.69 7.93 17.03
CA CYS A 247 9.90 6.84 16.50
C CYS A 247 10.78 5.75 15.87
N LEU A 248 11.82 6.13 15.14
CA LEU A 248 12.79 5.22 14.53
C LEU A 248 13.57 4.42 15.59
N GLU A 249 14.12 5.09 16.60
CA GLU A 249 14.83 4.46 17.74
C GLU A 249 14.01 3.35 18.40
N LYS A 250 12.69 3.54 18.47
CA LYS A 250 11.74 2.60 19.08
C LYS A 250 11.07 1.66 18.08
N LYS A 251 11.52 1.64 16.83
CA LYS A 251 11.00 0.78 15.73
C LYS A 251 9.50 0.99 15.47
N LEU A 252 9.04 2.23 15.55
CA LEU A 252 7.62 2.63 15.40
C LEU A 252 7.28 3.07 13.97
N ILE A 253 8.22 2.94 13.03
CA ILE A 253 8.11 3.44 11.65
C ILE A 253 7.01 2.77 10.80
N ALA A 254 6.54 1.59 11.21
CA ALA A 254 5.47 0.87 10.54
C ALA A 254 4.07 1.45 10.82
N PHE A 255 3.93 2.37 11.78
CA PHE A 255 2.65 3.02 12.08
C PHE A 255 2.29 4.05 11.00
N ALA A 256 1.02 4.08 10.58
CA ALA A 256 0.56 4.91 9.48
C ALA A 256 0.77 6.40 9.78
N TYR A 257 0.57 6.84 11.03
CA TYR A 257 0.79 8.23 11.40
C TYR A 257 2.28 8.63 11.37
N VAL A 258 3.21 7.70 11.59
CA VAL A 258 4.65 7.99 11.49
C VAL A 258 5.05 8.11 10.03
N GLN A 259 4.48 7.29 9.15
CA GLN A 259 4.69 7.37 7.71
C GLN A 259 4.08 8.64 7.11
N ASP A 260 2.91 9.06 7.60
CA ASP A 260 2.27 10.34 7.28
C ASP A 260 3.16 11.52 7.71
N LEU A 261 3.66 11.51 8.95
CA LEU A 261 4.57 12.53 9.47
C LEU A 261 5.88 12.60 8.68
N LEU A 262 6.45 11.43 8.34
CA LEU A 262 7.66 11.34 7.52
C LEU A 262 7.42 11.91 6.11
N CYS A 263 6.28 11.57 5.49
CA CYS A 263 5.91 12.10 4.19
C CYS A 263 5.83 13.62 4.21
N GLN A 264 5.09 14.19 5.16
CA GLN A 264 4.95 15.64 5.32
C GLN A 264 6.32 16.30 5.54
N TYR A 265 7.17 15.72 6.39
CA TYR A 265 8.54 16.20 6.61
C TYR A 265 9.34 16.24 5.31
N THR A 266 9.41 15.12 4.57
CA THR A 266 10.16 15.03 3.30
C THR A 266 9.63 15.95 2.21
N MET A 267 8.38 16.43 2.33
CA MET A 267 7.79 17.37 1.38
C MET A 267 7.99 18.85 1.75
N SER A 268 8.43 19.12 2.98
CA SER A 268 8.53 20.49 3.52
C SER A 268 9.97 20.92 3.80
N CYS A 269 10.91 19.97 3.91
CA CYS A 269 12.33 20.24 4.19
C CYS A 269 13.19 20.32 2.91
N SER A 270 14.45 20.75 3.06
CA SER A 270 15.37 20.86 1.93
C SER A 270 15.91 19.49 1.50
N PRO A 271 16.37 19.33 0.25
CA PRO A 271 17.06 18.13 -0.21
C PRO A 271 18.21 17.68 0.70
N SER A 272 18.98 18.62 1.29
CA SER A 272 20.06 18.28 2.23
C SER A 272 19.52 17.58 3.49
N ALA A 273 18.45 18.13 4.08
CA ALA A 273 17.82 17.54 5.27
C ALA A 273 17.24 16.14 5.00
N ILE A 274 16.67 15.91 3.80
CA ILE A 274 16.22 14.58 3.38
C ILE A 274 17.40 13.60 3.31
N ASN A 275 18.51 14.03 2.72
CA ASN A 275 19.72 13.21 2.60
C ASN A 275 20.30 12.84 3.97
N GLU A 276 20.34 13.77 4.92
CA GLU A 276 20.80 13.50 6.29
C GLU A 276 19.93 12.44 7.00
N LEU A 277 18.61 12.59 6.92
CA LEU A 277 17.66 11.65 7.53
C LEU A 277 17.66 10.26 6.86
N SER A 278 17.99 10.21 5.57
CA SER A 278 17.89 8.98 4.75
C SER A 278 18.60 7.79 5.37
N SER A 279 19.78 8.00 5.96
CA SER A 279 20.62 6.94 6.49
C SER A 279 19.93 6.09 7.58
N SER A 280 19.04 6.71 8.36
CA SER A 280 18.26 6.09 9.44
C SER A 280 16.99 5.38 8.98
N ILE A 281 16.53 5.63 7.75
CA ILE A 281 15.23 5.17 7.25
C ILE A 281 15.35 4.06 6.22
N VAL A 282 16.34 4.10 5.33
CA VAL A 282 16.36 3.23 4.14
C VAL A 282 16.40 1.73 4.44
N ASP A 283 16.86 1.30 5.62
CA ASP A 283 16.79 -0.12 6.02
C ASP A 283 15.37 -0.58 6.39
N TYR A 284 14.44 0.36 6.63
CA TYR A 284 13.03 0.12 6.93
C TYR A 284 12.11 0.32 5.71
N THR A 285 12.68 0.45 4.51
CA THR A 285 11.93 0.73 3.27
C THR A 285 10.70 -0.17 3.12
N LEU A 286 10.82 -1.49 3.34
CA LEU A 286 9.70 -2.43 3.20
C LEU A 286 8.55 -2.15 4.17
N ASP A 287 8.84 -1.71 5.39
CA ASP A 287 7.81 -1.36 6.37
C ASP A 287 7.09 -0.05 5.96
N VAL A 288 7.83 0.88 5.36
CA VAL A 288 7.38 2.23 5.00
C VAL A 288 6.54 2.26 3.73
N ILE A 289 6.90 1.53 2.68
CA ILE A 289 6.20 1.57 1.37
C ILE A 289 4.81 0.93 1.37
N THR A 290 4.33 0.43 2.52
CA THR A 290 3.04 -0.24 2.67
C THR A 290 1.84 0.72 2.66
N THR A 291 2.07 2.03 2.75
CA THR A 291 1.04 3.07 2.64
C THR A 291 1.38 4.10 1.58
N ARG A 292 0.38 4.82 1.06
CA ARG A 292 0.58 5.89 0.08
C ARG A 292 1.52 7.01 0.59
N PRO A 293 1.37 7.54 1.82
CA PRO A 293 2.33 8.52 2.36
C PRO A 293 3.73 7.94 2.52
N GLY A 294 3.87 6.72 3.03
CA GLY A 294 5.18 6.09 3.20
C GLY A 294 5.89 5.82 1.88
N ALA A 295 5.18 5.33 0.85
CA ALA A 295 5.74 5.18 -0.49
C ALA A 295 6.20 6.52 -1.07
N LYS A 296 5.40 7.59 -0.90
CA LYS A 296 5.78 8.96 -1.30
C LYS A 296 7.04 9.44 -0.56
N ALA A 297 7.16 9.18 0.74
CA ALA A 297 8.35 9.51 1.51
C ALA A 297 9.61 8.78 1.00
N ILE A 298 9.50 7.48 0.69
CA ILE A 298 10.61 6.71 0.12
C ILE A 298 10.97 7.23 -1.27
N CYS A 299 10.00 7.66 -2.08
CA CYS A 299 10.31 8.31 -3.36
C CYS A 299 11.16 9.57 -3.17
N GLN A 300 10.81 10.42 -2.19
CA GLN A 300 11.58 11.63 -1.87
C GLN A 300 12.98 11.29 -1.35
N ILE A 301 13.08 10.30 -0.46
CA ILE A 301 14.38 9.83 0.05
C ILE A 301 15.23 9.26 -1.09
N ALA A 302 14.68 8.45 -1.99
CA ALA A 302 15.40 7.94 -3.14
C ALA A 302 15.88 9.09 -4.06
N SER A 303 15.05 10.09 -4.29
CA SER A 303 15.36 11.27 -5.11
C SER A 303 16.56 12.07 -4.59
N HIS A 304 16.65 12.29 -3.28
CA HIS A 304 17.62 13.23 -2.72
C HIS A 304 18.77 12.57 -1.93
N SER A 305 18.70 11.27 -1.66
CA SER A 305 19.79 10.55 -0.99
C SER A 305 20.97 10.25 -1.91
N ALA A 306 22.14 10.03 -1.31
CA ALA A 306 23.34 9.61 -2.02
C ALA A 306 23.25 8.18 -2.61
N ALA A 307 24.15 7.85 -3.53
CA ALA A 307 24.15 6.56 -4.24
C ALA A 307 24.24 5.34 -3.31
N LYS A 308 24.93 5.47 -2.17
CA LYS A 308 25.04 4.41 -1.14
C LYS A 308 23.67 4.09 -0.53
N GLU A 309 22.87 5.10 -0.22
CA GLU A 309 21.55 4.99 0.38
C GLU A 309 20.54 4.48 -0.64
N ARG A 310 20.56 4.96 -1.89
CA ARG A 310 19.78 4.38 -3.00
C ARG A 310 20.03 2.87 -3.16
N LYS A 311 21.29 2.45 -3.05
CA LYS A 311 21.66 1.02 -3.05
C LYS A 311 21.11 0.24 -1.86
N ARG A 312 21.05 0.86 -0.67
CA ARG A 312 20.40 0.24 0.51
C ARG A 312 18.90 0.07 0.31
N ILE A 313 18.21 1.07 -0.24
CA ILE A 313 16.78 0.95 -0.61
C ILE A 313 16.58 -0.27 -1.51
N MET A 314 17.29 -0.36 -2.64
CA MET A 314 17.16 -1.52 -3.54
C MET A 314 17.52 -2.85 -2.87
N LYS A 315 18.51 -2.86 -1.97
CA LYS A 315 18.88 -4.06 -1.22
C LYS A 315 17.74 -4.55 -0.32
N THR A 316 16.98 -3.65 0.30
CA THR A 316 15.81 -4.03 1.11
C THR A 316 14.65 -4.54 0.25
N LEU A 317 14.47 -3.98 -0.96
CA LEU A 317 13.44 -4.42 -1.90
C LEU A 317 13.71 -5.81 -2.49
N LYS A 318 14.99 -6.19 -2.58
CA LYS A 318 15.41 -7.51 -3.06
C LYS A 318 14.77 -8.64 -2.24
N GLY A 319 14.14 -9.58 -2.93
CA GLY A 319 13.32 -10.68 -2.39
C GLY A 319 11.83 -10.35 -2.33
N TYR A 320 11.49 -9.07 -2.48
CA TYR A 320 10.13 -8.53 -2.38
C TYR A 320 9.76 -7.65 -3.58
N THR A 321 10.60 -7.58 -4.62
CA THR A 321 10.39 -6.70 -5.79
C THR A 321 9.04 -7.00 -6.46
N ARG A 322 8.76 -8.28 -6.74
CA ARG A 322 7.50 -8.70 -7.37
C ARG A 322 6.28 -8.34 -6.55
N SER A 323 6.25 -8.72 -5.27
CA SER A 323 5.11 -8.42 -4.39
C SER A 323 4.91 -6.92 -4.17
N SER A 324 5.99 -6.14 -4.20
CA SER A 324 5.95 -4.68 -4.06
C SER A 324 5.45 -3.99 -5.34
N LEU A 325 5.80 -4.49 -6.53
CA LEU A 325 5.25 -3.98 -7.80
C LEU A 325 3.75 -4.24 -7.94
N LEU A 326 3.26 -5.36 -7.41
CA LEU A 326 1.84 -5.72 -7.40
C LEU A 326 1.06 -4.98 -6.30
N HIS A 327 1.74 -4.36 -5.34
CA HIS A 327 1.11 -3.66 -4.24
C HIS A 327 0.58 -2.30 -4.70
N ARG A 328 -0.64 -1.94 -4.27
CA ARG A 328 -1.33 -0.69 -4.65
C ARG A 328 -0.50 0.58 -4.45
N ASP A 329 0.32 0.63 -3.40
CA ASP A 329 1.06 1.85 -3.05
C ASP A 329 2.58 1.70 -3.20
N ALA A 330 3.13 0.47 -3.23
CA ALA A 330 4.59 0.29 -3.10
C ALA A 330 5.34 0.34 -4.45
N TYR A 331 4.66 0.04 -5.55
CA TYR A 331 5.25 -0.02 -6.89
C TYR A 331 5.96 1.28 -7.28
N ILE A 332 5.42 2.44 -6.89
CA ILE A 332 5.97 3.74 -7.24
C ILE A 332 7.36 3.97 -6.64
N ALA A 333 7.63 3.42 -5.45
CA ALA A 333 8.95 3.49 -4.83
C ALA A 333 9.99 2.68 -5.60
N ILE A 334 9.60 1.58 -6.24
CA ILE A 334 10.49 0.80 -7.12
C ILE A 334 10.79 1.59 -8.40
N ILE A 335 9.75 2.14 -9.04
CA ILE A 335 9.92 2.95 -10.26
C ILE A 335 10.84 4.14 -9.97
N ARG A 336 10.61 4.86 -8.86
CA ARG A 336 11.49 5.97 -8.45
C ARG A 336 12.92 5.49 -8.19
N SER A 337 13.10 4.38 -7.47
CA SER A 337 14.43 3.84 -7.15
C SER A 337 15.26 3.55 -8.41
N ILE A 338 14.64 2.98 -9.45
CA ILE A 338 15.35 2.74 -10.72
C ILE A 338 15.56 4.03 -11.51
N GLN A 339 14.61 4.96 -11.45
CA GLN A 339 14.67 6.24 -12.17
C GLN A 339 15.84 7.10 -11.67
N VAL A 340 16.21 7.01 -10.40
CA VAL A 340 17.24 7.86 -9.77
C VAL A 340 18.57 7.14 -9.48
N THR A 341 18.73 5.86 -9.86
CA THR A 341 20.00 5.15 -9.64
C THR A 341 20.88 5.11 -10.90
N ASP A 342 22.06 5.76 -10.85
CA ASP A 342 23.02 5.79 -11.97
C ASP A 342 23.68 4.41 -12.23
N ASP A 343 23.93 3.63 -11.17
CA ASP A 343 24.47 2.27 -11.24
C ASP A 343 23.39 1.28 -11.69
N THR A 344 23.19 1.21 -13.00
CA THR A 344 22.22 0.35 -13.67
C THR A 344 22.52 -1.14 -13.49
N VAL A 345 23.79 -1.53 -13.33
CA VAL A 345 24.16 -2.93 -13.06
C VAL A 345 23.63 -3.36 -11.69
N THR A 346 23.71 -2.48 -10.68
CA THR A 346 23.08 -2.76 -9.37
C THR A 346 21.56 -2.87 -9.49
N VAL A 347 20.91 -1.98 -10.25
CA VAL A 347 19.45 -2.06 -10.51
C VAL A 347 19.08 -3.39 -11.16
N GLN A 348 19.79 -3.79 -12.21
CA GLN A 348 19.59 -5.06 -12.91
C GLN A 348 19.70 -6.24 -11.94
N LYS A 349 20.77 -6.28 -11.13
CA LYS A 349 21.05 -7.38 -10.20
C LYS A 349 20.07 -7.48 -9.03
N MET A 350 19.61 -6.36 -8.49
CA MET A 350 18.78 -6.31 -7.28
C MET A 350 17.29 -6.31 -7.57
N ILE A 351 16.86 -5.70 -8.67
CA ILE A 351 15.45 -5.47 -9.00
C ILE A 351 15.05 -6.29 -10.22
N LEU A 352 15.63 -6.01 -11.40
CA LEU A 352 15.14 -6.59 -12.66
C LEU A 352 15.34 -8.10 -12.75
N ASN A 353 16.45 -8.62 -12.23
CA ASN A 353 16.73 -10.06 -12.19
C ASN A 353 15.73 -10.85 -11.33
N GLU A 354 14.95 -10.20 -10.45
CA GLU A 354 13.89 -10.87 -9.70
C GLU A 354 12.60 -11.03 -10.52
N LEU A 355 12.42 -10.20 -11.55
CA LEU A 355 11.22 -10.21 -12.39
C LEU A 355 11.25 -11.33 -13.42
N VAL A 356 12.44 -11.73 -13.85
CA VAL A 356 12.67 -12.79 -14.85
C VAL A 356 12.85 -14.17 -14.23
N LYS A 357 12.97 -14.25 -12.90
CA LYS A 357 12.98 -15.52 -12.17
C LYS A 357 11.57 -15.97 -11.85
N SER A 358 11.30 -17.25 -12.06
CA SER A 358 10.03 -17.85 -11.65
C SER A 358 9.84 -17.71 -10.14
N PRO A 359 8.63 -17.34 -9.69
CA PRO A 359 8.33 -17.30 -8.27
C PRO A 359 8.47 -18.70 -7.65
N PRO A 360 8.85 -18.81 -6.37
CA PRO A 360 8.90 -20.09 -5.69
C PRO A 360 7.51 -20.76 -5.71
N PRO A 361 7.44 -22.09 -5.85
CA PRO A 361 6.17 -22.80 -5.89
C PRO A 361 5.35 -22.56 -4.62
N THR A 362 4.08 -22.18 -4.78
CA THR A 362 3.14 -22.08 -3.67
C THR A 362 2.72 -23.51 -3.25
N PRO A 363 2.74 -23.87 -1.95
CA PRO A 363 2.29 -25.17 -1.51
C PRO A 363 0.84 -25.43 -1.94
N GLY A 364 0.61 -26.51 -2.71
CA GLY A 364 -0.70 -26.89 -3.21
C GLY A 364 -1.13 -26.25 -4.54
N GLN A 365 -0.25 -25.50 -5.22
CA GLN A 365 -0.48 -25.03 -6.59
C GLN A 365 0.57 -25.62 -7.53
N SER A 366 0.13 -26.04 -8.72
CA SER A 366 1.03 -26.40 -9.82
C SER A 366 1.95 -25.22 -10.14
N GLN A 367 3.22 -25.47 -10.44
CA GLN A 367 4.10 -24.42 -10.96
C GLN A 367 3.51 -23.90 -12.28
N SER A 368 3.25 -22.60 -12.34
CA SER A 368 2.90 -21.96 -13.60
C SER A 368 4.07 -22.13 -14.57
N THR A 369 3.75 -22.56 -15.79
CA THR A 369 4.67 -22.62 -16.93
C THR A 369 4.83 -21.26 -17.61
N ASP A 370 4.05 -20.26 -17.18
CA ASP A 370 4.01 -18.96 -17.81
C ASP A 370 5.31 -18.20 -17.60
N HIS A 371 5.62 -17.33 -18.55
CA HIS A 371 6.75 -16.45 -18.43
C HIS A 371 6.59 -15.56 -17.17
N PRO A 372 7.61 -15.43 -16.30
CA PRO A 372 7.49 -14.68 -15.04
C PRO A 372 7.08 -13.21 -15.22
N LEU A 373 7.39 -12.59 -16.35
CA LEU A 373 6.97 -11.21 -16.66
C LEU A 373 5.48 -11.07 -17.01
N LEU A 374 4.77 -12.17 -17.31
CA LEU A 374 3.37 -12.11 -17.75
C LEU A 374 2.46 -11.47 -16.69
N GLU A 375 2.60 -11.90 -15.43
CA GLU A 375 1.86 -11.34 -14.30
C GLU A 375 2.13 -9.84 -14.15
N ILE A 376 3.39 -9.42 -14.31
CA ILE A 376 3.81 -8.02 -14.22
C ILE A 376 3.18 -7.20 -15.36
N ALA A 377 3.18 -7.73 -16.59
CA ALA A 377 2.63 -7.06 -17.75
C ALA A 377 1.10 -6.90 -17.70
N LYS A 378 0.39 -7.85 -17.06
CA LYS A 378 -1.08 -7.87 -16.98
C LYS A 378 -1.65 -7.08 -15.79
N ASP A 379 -0.83 -6.72 -14.80
CA ASP A 379 -1.26 -5.97 -13.62
C ASP A 379 -1.33 -4.45 -13.85
N ALA A 380 -2.26 -3.77 -13.17
CA ALA A 380 -2.52 -2.34 -13.33
C ALA A 380 -1.35 -1.45 -12.87
N ASN A 381 -0.63 -1.86 -11.84
CA ASN A 381 0.45 -1.08 -11.23
C ASN A 381 1.82 -1.61 -11.71
N ALA A 382 2.01 -2.92 -11.70
CA ALA A 382 3.29 -3.53 -12.04
C ALA A 382 3.67 -3.30 -13.51
N SER A 383 2.69 -3.26 -14.42
CA SER A 383 2.93 -2.99 -15.84
C SER A 383 3.54 -1.62 -16.09
N LYS A 384 3.32 -0.64 -15.20
CA LYS A 384 3.88 0.71 -15.31
C LYS A 384 5.40 0.73 -15.28
N LEU A 385 6.05 -0.26 -14.63
CA LEU A 385 7.50 -0.42 -14.71
C LEU A 385 7.95 -0.75 -16.14
N LEU A 386 7.29 -1.70 -16.79
CA LEU A 386 7.60 -2.09 -18.17
C LEU A 386 7.26 -0.96 -19.14
N LEU A 387 6.12 -0.30 -18.96
CA LEU A 387 5.73 0.85 -19.78
C LEU A 387 6.72 2.01 -19.62
N PHE A 388 7.16 2.31 -18.39
CA PHE A 388 8.22 3.30 -18.17
C PHE A 388 9.48 2.96 -18.96
N LEU A 389 9.93 1.70 -18.98
CA LEU A 389 11.14 1.29 -19.70
C LEU A 389 10.95 1.26 -21.23
N LEU A 390 9.78 0.84 -21.70
CA LEU A 390 9.45 0.67 -23.12
C LEU A 390 9.09 1.97 -23.83
N SER A 391 8.55 2.97 -23.14
CA SER A 391 8.21 4.26 -23.76
C SER A 391 9.45 5.02 -24.20
N GLU A 392 9.31 5.96 -25.14
CA GLU A 392 10.41 6.85 -25.54
C GLU A 392 10.68 7.93 -24.49
N GLY A 393 11.81 8.63 -24.62
CA GLY A 393 12.24 9.67 -23.69
C GLY A 393 12.71 9.17 -22.32
N GLY A 394 13.28 10.09 -21.54
CA GLY A 394 13.83 9.81 -20.21
C GLY A 394 12.82 9.87 -19.07
N ASP A 395 11.74 10.61 -19.28
CA ASP A 395 10.73 10.91 -18.26
C ASP A 395 9.59 9.90 -18.24
N VAL A 396 8.70 10.06 -17.25
CA VAL A 396 7.52 9.21 -17.12
C VAL A 396 6.47 9.54 -18.20
N PRO A 397 5.96 8.52 -18.93
CA PRO A 397 4.96 8.72 -19.97
C PRO A 397 3.58 9.04 -19.38
N HIS A 398 3.13 10.29 -19.48
CA HIS A 398 1.91 10.78 -18.81
C HIS A 398 0.62 10.03 -19.23
N GLN A 399 0.62 9.33 -20.36
CA GLN A 399 -0.49 8.49 -20.82
C GLN A 399 -0.68 7.18 -20.00
N TYR A 400 0.31 6.80 -19.18
CA TYR A 400 0.28 5.58 -18.37
C TYR A 400 0.29 5.84 -16.86
N PHE A 401 0.61 7.06 -16.46
CA PHE A 401 0.72 7.50 -15.08
C PHE A 401 -0.33 8.57 -14.79
N ASP A 402 -1.01 8.45 -13.66
CA ASP A 402 -1.94 9.48 -13.20
C ASP A 402 -1.18 10.75 -12.74
N PRO A 403 -1.85 11.91 -12.63
CA PRO A 403 -1.18 13.16 -12.29
C PRO A 403 -0.38 13.10 -10.98
N TRP A 404 -0.86 12.39 -9.96
CA TRP A 404 -0.16 12.26 -8.70
C TRP A 404 1.11 11.41 -8.83
N GLU A 405 1.09 10.38 -9.66
CA GLU A 405 2.28 9.59 -9.95
C GLU A 405 3.31 10.40 -10.73
N CYS A 406 2.87 11.17 -11.73
CA CYS A 406 3.73 12.06 -12.50
C CYS A 406 4.43 13.08 -11.60
N ASP A 407 3.68 13.73 -10.70
CA ASP A 407 4.23 14.69 -9.73
C ASP A 407 5.31 14.05 -8.84
N ILE A 408 5.07 12.83 -8.35
CA ILE A 408 6.01 12.12 -7.48
C ILE A 408 7.24 11.64 -8.24
N LEU A 409 7.11 11.33 -9.53
CA LEU A 409 8.17 10.81 -10.39
C LEU A 409 8.82 11.90 -11.26
N ALA A 410 8.46 13.17 -11.07
CA ALA A 410 9.07 14.29 -11.76
C ALA A 410 10.60 14.32 -11.55
N PRO A 411 11.38 14.87 -12.50
CA PRO A 411 12.83 14.98 -12.38
C PRO A 411 13.25 15.57 -11.03
N ALA A 412 14.12 14.84 -10.32
CA ALA A 412 14.60 15.26 -9.01
C ALA A 412 15.79 16.20 -9.16
N VAL A 413 15.70 17.36 -8.50
CA VAL A 413 16.77 18.37 -8.47
C VAL A 413 17.30 18.61 -7.06
N ASN A 414 18.55 19.05 -6.94
CA ASN A 414 19.14 19.49 -5.68
C ASN A 414 18.80 20.97 -5.40
N GLU A 415 19.34 21.52 -4.32
CA GLU A 415 19.12 22.93 -3.92
C GLU A 415 19.58 23.96 -4.97
N LYS A 416 20.46 23.56 -5.89
CA LYS A 416 20.96 24.40 -6.98
C LYS A 416 20.14 24.24 -8.28
N GLY A 417 19.10 23.41 -8.28
CA GLY A 417 18.33 23.09 -9.48
C GLY A 417 19.01 22.08 -10.42
N GLU A 418 20.11 21.45 -9.99
CA GLU A 418 20.82 20.44 -10.78
C GLU A 418 20.21 19.05 -10.53
N SER A 419 20.21 18.18 -11.55
CA SER A 419 19.75 16.80 -11.43
C SER A 419 20.46 16.06 -10.28
N THR A 420 19.69 15.36 -9.43
CA THR A 420 20.26 14.54 -8.34
C THR A 420 20.92 13.25 -8.83
N SER A 421 20.80 12.94 -10.12
CA SER A 421 21.44 11.80 -10.77
C SER A 421 22.31 12.27 -11.93
N ARG A 422 23.51 11.69 -12.07
CA ARG A 422 24.50 12.17 -13.04
C ARG A 422 24.31 11.56 -14.43
N LYS A 423 23.82 10.32 -14.50
CA LYS A 423 23.59 9.63 -15.78
C LYS A 423 22.35 10.22 -16.47
N ASN A 424 22.42 10.45 -17.78
CA ASN A 424 21.25 10.89 -18.54
C ASN A 424 20.08 9.90 -18.36
N PRO A 425 18.83 10.38 -18.11
CA PRO A 425 17.68 9.52 -17.88
C PRO A 425 17.39 8.51 -19.02
N GLU A 426 17.50 8.92 -20.28
CA GLU A 426 17.30 8.05 -21.45
C GLU A 426 18.37 6.98 -21.55
N THR A 427 19.64 7.33 -21.28
CA THR A 427 20.73 6.36 -21.27
C THR A 427 20.49 5.28 -20.21
N ARG A 428 20.11 5.71 -18.99
CA ARG A 428 19.81 4.77 -17.89
C ARG A 428 18.66 3.84 -18.25
N LYS A 429 17.56 4.41 -18.75
CA LYS A 429 16.39 3.65 -19.19
C LYS A 429 16.73 2.66 -20.31
N SER A 430 17.54 3.07 -21.28
CA SER A 430 18.00 2.20 -22.38
C SER A 430 18.86 1.04 -21.87
N GLU A 431 19.80 1.29 -20.96
CA GLU A 431 20.63 0.24 -20.35
C GLU A 431 19.77 -0.78 -19.55
N LEU A 432 18.74 -0.31 -18.85
CA LEU A 432 17.81 -1.17 -18.11
C LEU A 432 16.89 -1.96 -19.05
N LEU A 433 16.38 -1.35 -20.11
CA LEU A 433 15.56 -2.03 -21.10
C LEU A 433 16.37 -3.09 -21.86
N GLN A 434 17.61 -2.81 -22.21
CA GLN A 434 18.49 -3.75 -22.90
C GLN A 434 18.68 -5.04 -22.08
N PHE A 435 18.73 -4.93 -20.75
CA PHE A 435 18.78 -6.10 -19.87
C PHE A 435 17.51 -6.97 -19.95
N LEU A 436 16.33 -6.36 -20.07
CA LEU A 436 15.04 -7.06 -20.14
C LEU A 436 14.60 -7.45 -21.56
N LYS A 437 15.29 -6.98 -22.61
CA LYS A 437 14.85 -7.15 -24.01
C LYS A 437 14.48 -8.59 -24.34
N ASN A 438 15.39 -9.53 -24.08
CA ASN A 438 15.19 -10.93 -24.45
C ASN A 438 14.05 -11.59 -23.66
N ASP A 439 13.90 -11.27 -22.37
CA ASP A 439 12.81 -11.77 -21.54
C ASP A 439 11.46 -11.18 -21.95
N ILE A 440 11.41 -9.91 -22.37
CA ILE A 440 10.19 -9.30 -22.90
C ILE A 440 9.83 -9.95 -24.24
N LEU A 441 10.78 -10.13 -25.16
CA LEU A 441 10.52 -10.80 -26.44
C LEU A 441 10.04 -12.24 -26.23
N LYS A 442 10.64 -12.98 -25.30
CA LYS A 442 10.20 -14.34 -24.94
C LYS A 442 8.80 -14.37 -24.31
N MET A 443 8.50 -13.42 -23.42
CA MET A 443 7.15 -13.28 -22.88
C MET A 443 6.13 -13.02 -23.99
N VAL A 444 6.43 -12.09 -24.90
CA VAL A 444 5.53 -11.76 -26.02
C VAL A 444 5.37 -12.95 -26.96
N SER A 445 6.45 -13.66 -27.30
CA SER A 445 6.38 -14.84 -28.17
C SER A 445 5.55 -15.98 -27.58
N GLN A 446 5.54 -16.14 -26.26
CA GLN A 446 4.80 -17.21 -25.57
C GLN A 446 3.36 -16.82 -25.22
N HIS A 447 3.07 -15.53 -25.08
CA HIS A 447 1.83 -15.05 -24.46
C HIS A 447 1.21 -13.84 -25.18
N ALA A 448 1.44 -13.67 -26.49
CA ALA A 448 0.86 -12.53 -27.22
C ALA A 448 -0.68 -12.51 -27.14
N GLY A 449 -1.36 -13.66 -27.23
CA GLY A 449 -2.82 -13.76 -27.08
C GLY A 449 -3.33 -13.22 -25.73
N ASP A 450 -2.73 -13.71 -24.64
CA ASP A 450 -2.96 -13.22 -23.27
C ASP A 450 -2.79 -11.71 -23.10
N LEU A 451 -1.79 -11.13 -23.78
CA LEU A 451 -1.51 -9.70 -23.75
C LEU A 451 -2.56 -8.92 -24.55
N ILE A 452 -2.97 -9.42 -25.71
CA ILE A 452 -3.98 -8.79 -26.57
C ILE A 452 -5.31 -8.64 -25.84
N VAL A 453 -5.74 -9.65 -25.08
CA VAL A 453 -7.02 -9.63 -24.37
C VAL A 453 -6.96 -8.93 -23.01
N ASN A 454 -5.80 -8.41 -22.59
CA ASN A 454 -5.62 -7.69 -21.33
C ASN A 454 -5.36 -6.20 -21.55
N LYS A 455 -6.02 -5.33 -20.77
CA LYS A 455 -5.93 -3.86 -20.92
C LYS A 455 -4.51 -3.34 -20.75
N TYR A 456 -3.75 -3.86 -19.78
CA TYR A 456 -2.41 -3.41 -19.45
C TYR A 456 -1.36 -4.16 -20.27
N GLY A 457 -1.54 -5.48 -20.42
CA GLY A 457 -0.72 -6.32 -21.29
C GLY A 457 -0.70 -5.81 -22.73
N GLY A 458 -1.85 -5.38 -23.25
CA GLY A 458 -1.95 -4.81 -24.58
C GLY A 458 -1.17 -3.50 -24.76
N LYS A 459 -1.06 -2.67 -23.71
CA LYS A 459 -0.22 -1.45 -23.75
C LYS A 459 1.27 -1.81 -23.75
N VAL A 460 1.66 -2.83 -22.98
CA VAL A 460 3.05 -3.34 -22.96
C VAL A 460 3.41 -3.89 -24.34
N LEU A 461 2.53 -4.69 -24.94
CA LEU A 461 2.68 -5.22 -26.29
C LEU A 461 2.78 -4.11 -27.35
N GLU A 462 1.95 -3.08 -27.24
CA GLU A 462 1.97 -1.90 -28.13
C GLU A 462 3.33 -1.19 -28.12
N ASN A 463 3.90 -0.94 -26.93
CA ASN A 463 5.22 -0.31 -26.85
C ASN A 463 6.35 -1.26 -27.26
N ALA A 464 6.22 -2.57 -26.99
CA ALA A 464 7.21 -3.57 -27.43
C ALA A 464 7.25 -3.68 -28.96
N LEU A 465 6.08 -3.70 -29.63
CA LEU A 465 5.97 -3.70 -31.08
C LEU A 465 6.55 -2.42 -31.70
N GLY A 466 6.30 -1.27 -31.08
CA GLY A 466 6.91 0.00 -31.52
C GLY A 466 8.44 0.00 -31.47
N ARG A 467 9.04 -0.85 -30.62
CA ARG A 467 10.49 -0.99 -30.42
C ARG A 467 11.14 -2.08 -31.26
N TRP A 468 10.44 -3.21 -31.44
CA TRP A 468 11.00 -4.44 -31.98
C TRP A 468 10.05 -5.07 -33.00
N GLY A 469 10.48 -5.10 -34.26
CA GLY A 469 9.69 -5.65 -35.37
C GLY A 469 9.42 -7.16 -35.23
N GLU A 470 10.25 -7.88 -34.47
CA GLU A 470 10.06 -9.30 -34.16
C GLU A 470 8.71 -9.57 -33.48
N CYS A 471 8.16 -8.59 -32.74
CA CYS A 471 6.85 -8.72 -32.11
C CYS A 471 5.71 -8.90 -33.11
N VAL A 472 5.88 -8.49 -34.37
CA VAL A 472 4.86 -8.71 -35.41
C VAL A 472 4.61 -10.20 -35.64
N GLU A 473 5.67 -11.01 -35.73
CA GLU A 473 5.55 -12.47 -35.90
C GLU A 473 4.83 -13.12 -34.71
N PHE A 474 5.14 -12.67 -33.49
CA PHE A 474 4.52 -13.21 -32.28
C PHE A 474 3.03 -12.88 -32.20
N VAL A 475 2.64 -11.67 -32.61
CA VAL A 475 1.22 -11.29 -32.71
C VAL A 475 0.52 -12.12 -33.77
N MET A 476 1.13 -12.31 -34.95
CA MET A 476 0.56 -13.15 -36.01
C MET A 476 0.35 -14.59 -35.55
N ALA A 477 1.35 -15.21 -34.92
CA ALA A 477 1.26 -16.57 -34.38
C ALA A 477 0.11 -16.71 -33.35
N ALA A 478 -0.02 -15.76 -32.42
CA ALA A 478 -1.12 -15.79 -31.45
C ALA A 478 -2.50 -15.64 -32.10
N LEU A 479 -2.61 -14.81 -33.15
CA LEU A 479 -3.85 -14.68 -33.92
C LEU A 479 -4.19 -15.94 -34.73
N GLU A 480 -3.23 -16.84 -34.97
CA GLU A 480 -3.49 -18.11 -35.66
C GLU A 480 -3.93 -19.22 -34.70
N GLU A 481 -3.36 -19.26 -33.50
CA GLU A 481 -3.69 -20.25 -32.48
C GLU A 481 -5.06 -19.99 -31.83
N GLU A 482 -5.44 -18.72 -31.68
CA GLU A 482 -6.75 -18.32 -31.15
C GLU A 482 -7.82 -18.29 -32.25
N ALA A 483 -9.07 -18.62 -31.90
CA ALA A 483 -10.18 -18.35 -32.79
C ALA A 483 -10.33 -16.83 -32.94
N LEU A 484 -9.80 -16.24 -34.02
CA LEU A 484 -9.81 -14.79 -34.31
C LEU A 484 -11.13 -14.07 -33.99
N ALA A 485 -12.25 -14.76 -34.16
CA ALA A 485 -13.58 -14.25 -33.79
C ALA A 485 -13.65 -13.84 -32.32
N ASP A 486 -13.07 -14.60 -31.40
CA ASP A 486 -13.09 -14.35 -29.96
C ASP A 486 -12.26 -13.11 -29.59
N VAL A 487 -11.14 -12.87 -30.29
CA VAL A 487 -10.30 -11.69 -30.09
C VAL A 487 -10.98 -10.44 -30.63
N PHE A 488 -11.61 -10.53 -31.81
CA PHE A 488 -12.34 -9.42 -32.41
C PHE A 488 -13.64 -9.11 -31.66
N GLU A 489 -14.27 -10.11 -31.05
CA GLU A 489 -15.45 -9.91 -30.22
C GLU A 489 -15.10 -9.57 -28.77
N SER A 490 -13.87 -9.77 -28.32
CA SER A 490 -13.41 -9.36 -26.99
C SER A 490 -13.58 -7.86 -26.77
N ALA A 491 -14.12 -7.48 -25.61
CA ALA A 491 -14.27 -6.07 -25.23
C ALA A 491 -12.93 -5.32 -25.15
N VAL A 492 -11.82 -6.04 -24.96
CA VAL A 492 -10.47 -5.49 -24.86
C VAL A 492 -9.65 -5.78 -26.11
N GLY A 493 -9.69 -7.02 -26.62
CA GLY A 493 -8.87 -7.49 -27.74
C GLY A 493 -8.98 -6.61 -28.97
N HIS A 494 -10.20 -6.30 -29.42
CA HIS A 494 -10.41 -5.42 -30.57
C HIS A 494 -9.81 -4.01 -30.39
N LEU A 495 -9.83 -3.45 -29.16
CA LEU A 495 -9.23 -2.14 -28.90
C LEU A 495 -7.71 -2.19 -28.92
N VAL A 496 -7.11 -3.28 -28.42
CA VAL A 496 -5.66 -3.49 -28.46
C VAL A 496 -5.23 -3.66 -29.91
N LEU A 497 -5.84 -4.57 -30.67
CA LEU A 497 -5.51 -4.76 -32.09
C LEU A 497 -5.68 -3.49 -32.91
N LYS A 498 -6.78 -2.75 -32.68
CA LYS A 498 -6.97 -1.44 -33.30
C LYS A 498 -5.79 -0.50 -33.02
N ARG A 499 -5.32 -0.41 -31.77
CA ARG A 499 -4.16 0.43 -31.42
C ARG A 499 -2.86 -0.07 -32.04
N LEU A 500 -2.61 -1.39 -32.03
CA LEU A 500 -1.43 -1.98 -32.69
C LEU A 500 -1.36 -1.60 -34.17
N LEU A 501 -2.47 -1.69 -34.90
CA LEU A 501 -2.54 -1.27 -36.30
C LEU A 501 -2.27 0.24 -36.46
N LEU A 502 -2.84 1.07 -35.58
CA LEU A 502 -2.66 2.52 -35.63
C LEU A 502 -1.25 2.99 -35.27
N THR A 503 -0.38 2.13 -34.70
CA THR A 503 1.05 2.47 -34.53
C THR A 503 1.77 2.72 -35.87
N TYR A 504 1.21 2.24 -36.98
CA TYR A 504 1.73 2.44 -38.34
C TYR A 504 1.20 3.71 -39.02
N LYS A 505 0.31 4.48 -38.38
CA LYS A 505 -0.34 5.64 -39.00
C LYS A 505 0.65 6.71 -39.49
N GLU A 506 1.74 6.89 -38.77
CA GLU A 506 2.78 7.89 -39.07
C GLU A 506 4.03 7.25 -39.71
N LYS A 507 3.99 5.94 -40.01
CA LYS A 507 5.11 5.16 -40.55
C LYS A 507 4.87 4.82 -42.02
N GLU A 508 5.00 5.82 -42.89
CA GLU A 508 4.74 5.66 -44.32
C GLU A 508 5.64 4.56 -44.93
N GLY A 509 5.02 3.56 -45.55
CA GLY A 509 5.72 2.43 -46.19
C GLY A 509 5.91 1.20 -45.29
N GLU A 510 6.03 1.37 -43.97
CA GLU A 510 6.21 0.25 -43.03
C GLU A 510 4.93 -0.59 -42.83
N ALA A 511 3.76 -0.05 -43.15
CA ALA A 511 2.49 -0.73 -42.93
C ALA A 511 2.37 -2.04 -43.74
N GLU A 512 2.82 -2.06 -45.00
CA GLU A 512 2.68 -3.23 -45.87
C GLU A 512 3.73 -4.31 -45.57
N GLU A 513 4.87 -3.95 -44.96
CA GLU A 513 5.89 -4.91 -44.50
C GLU A 513 5.66 -5.36 -43.04
N GLY A 514 4.89 -4.58 -42.29
CA GLY A 514 4.60 -4.78 -40.87
C GLY A 514 3.34 -5.60 -40.59
N LEU A 515 2.79 -5.40 -39.39
CA LEU A 515 1.57 -6.07 -38.94
C LEU A 515 0.38 -5.90 -39.90
N PRO A 516 0.07 -4.69 -40.42
CA PRO A 516 -1.05 -4.50 -41.34
C PRO A 516 -0.95 -5.38 -42.60
N GLY A 517 0.20 -5.37 -43.27
CA GLY A 517 0.43 -6.15 -44.49
C GLY A 517 0.41 -7.66 -44.24
N LYS A 518 1.05 -8.14 -43.17
CA LYS A 518 1.03 -9.56 -42.81
C LYS A 518 -0.36 -10.08 -42.44
N MET A 519 -1.16 -9.26 -41.76
CA MET A 519 -2.57 -9.58 -41.53
C MET A 519 -3.33 -9.68 -42.86
N LEU A 520 -3.06 -8.79 -43.81
CA LEU A 520 -3.72 -8.80 -45.12
C LEU A 520 -3.31 -10.00 -45.98
N GLU A 521 -2.02 -10.34 -46.00
CA GLU A 521 -1.49 -11.51 -46.71
C GLU A 521 -2.07 -12.80 -46.17
N LYS A 522 -2.05 -12.97 -44.84
CA LYS A 522 -2.43 -14.23 -44.21
C LYS A 522 -3.93 -14.48 -44.18
N PHE A 523 -4.72 -13.45 -43.88
CA PHE A 523 -6.14 -13.63 -43.67
C PHE A 523 -7.00 -13.32 -44.90
N GLY A 524 -6.47 -12.62 -45.91
CA GLY A 524 -7.07 -12.44 -47.24
C GLY A 524 -8.58 -12.17 -47.21
N ASP A 525 -9.36 -12.99 -47.92
CA ASP A 525 -10.82 -12.87 -48.04
C ASP A 525 -11.57 -13.35 -46.78
N ASN A 526 -11.02 -14.32 -46.03
CA ASN A 526 -11.61 -14.82 -44.77
C ASN A 526 -11.56 -13.78 -43.63
N PHE A 527 -10.65 -12.81 -43.73
CA PHE A 527 -10.44 -11.73 -42.77
C PHE A 527 -11.63 -10.78 -42.68
N VAL A 528 -12.11 -10.38 -43.84
CA VAL A 528 -13.21 -9.44 -44.00
C VAL A 528 -14.48 -10.07 -43.45
N ASP A 529 -14.76 -11.33 -43.82
CA ASP A 529 -15.94 -12.05 -43.35
C ASP A 529 -15.93 -12.28 -41.83
N GLY A 530 -14.76 -12.55 -41.23
CA GLY A 530 -14.60 -12.68 -39.77
C GLY A 530 -14.85 -11.37 -39.02
N MET A 531 -14.21 -10.28 -39.45
CA MET A 531 -14.35 -8.96 -38.80
C MET A 531 -15.72 -8.32 -39.03
N MET A 532 -16.38 -8.66 -40.14
CA MET A 532 -17.71 -8.17 -40.48
C MET A 532 -18.83 -8.84 -39.67
N LYS A 533 -18.56 -9.92 -38.93
CA LYS A 533 -19.56 -10.56 -38.04
C LYS A 533 -19.98 -9.66 -36.89
N SER A 534 -19.12 -8.75 -36.43
CA SER A 534 -19.39 -7.90 -35.27
C SER A 534 -19.04 -6.43 -35.48
N SER A 535 -19.70 -5.54 -34.75
CA SER A 535 -19.38 -4.09 -34.73
C SER A 535 -17.94 -3.83 -34.23
N ARG A 536 -17.42 -4.68 -33.33
CA ARG A 536 -16.05 -4.57 -32.80
C ARG A 536 -15.00 -4.91 -33.87
N GLY A 537 -15.22 -5.98 -34.63
CA GLY A 537 -14.35 -6.34 -35.77
C GLY A 537 -14.31 -5.24 -36.83
N ALA A 538 -15.44 -4.58 -37.11
CA ALA A 538 -15.50 -3.44 -38.03
C ALA A 538 -14.58 -2.27 -37.62
N PHE A 539 -14.38 -2.01 -36.32
CA PHE A 539 -13.42 -1.00 -35.88
C PHE A 539 -11.97 -1.39 -36.13
N VAL A 540 -11.64 -2.69 -36.04
CA VAL A 540 -10.30 -3.21 -36.33
C VAL A 540 -10.04 -3.11 -37.83
N LEU A 541 -10.99 -3.55 -38.67
CA LEU A 541 -10.92 -3.40 -40.11
C LEU A 541 -10.80 -1.93 -40.52
N GLY A 542 -11.54 -1.04 -39.84
CA GLY A 542 -11.42 0.39 -40.05
C GLY A 542 -10.03 0.94 -39.71
N ALA A 543 -9.33 0.42 -38.71
CA ALA A 543 -7.95 0.81 -38.45
C ALA A 543 -6.99 0.27 -39.53
N LEU A 544 -7.19 -0.95 -40.00
CA LEU A 544 -6.37 -1.53 -41.07
C LEU A 544 -6.46 -0.71 -42.36
N VAL A 545 -7.69 -0.37 -42.78
CA VAL A 545 -7.96 0.46 -43.97
C VAL A 545 -7.38 1.88 -43.85
N GLU A 546 -7.22 2.39 -42.63
CA GLU A 546 -6.61 3.70 -42.40
C GLU A 546 -5.10 3.69 -42.66
N VAL A 547 -4.42 2.57 -42.39
CA VAL A 547 -2.95 2.47 -42.44
C VAL A 547 -2.41 1.71 -43.66
N SER A 548 -3.18 0.76 -44.23
CA SER A 548 -2.78 -0.01 -45.43
C SER A 548 -3.58 0.44 -46.66
N LYS A 549 -2.85 0.90 -47.69
CA LYS A 549 -3.44 1.31 -48.97
C LYS A 549 -4.00 0.10 -49.71
N GLU A 550 -3.32 -1.04 -49.61
CA GLU A 550 -3.78 -2.28 -50.21
C GLU A 550 -5.09 -2.75 -49.57
N ALA A 551 -5.19 -2.73 -48.24
CA ALA A 551 -6.43 -3.06 -47.53
C ALA A 551 -7.58 -2.12 -47.95
N LYS A 552 -7.34 -0.80 -48.03
CA LYS A 552 -8.35 0.15 -48.51
C LYS A 552 -8.83 -0.15 -49.93
N LYS A 553 -7.91 -0.53 -50.83
CA LYS A 553 -8.23 -0.91 -52.21
C LYS A 553 -9.06 -2.19 -52.27
N LYS A 554 -8.66 -3.24 -51.54
CA LYS A 554 -9.40 -4.52 -51.48
C LYS A 554 -10.82 -4.33 -50.93
N CYS A 555 -10.98 -3.62 -49.81
CA CYS A 555 -12.30 -3.36 -49.23
C CYS A 555 -13.21 -2.49 -50.13
N LYS A 556 -12.66 -1.55 -50.92
CA LYS A 556 -13.43 -0.76 -51.89
C LYS A 556 -13.87 -1.58 -53.11
N ALA A 557 -13.07 -2.55 -53.53
CA ALA A 557 -13.33 -3.38 -54.70
C ALA A 557 -14.41 -4.44 -54.47
N ASP A 558 -14.56 -4.92 -53.23
CA ASP A 558 -15.57 -5.91 -52.86
C ASP A 558 -16.97 -5.27 -52.72
N LYS A 559 -17.78 -5.41 -53.78
CA LYS A 559 -19.16 -4.90 -53.82
C LYS A 559 -20.08 -5.59 -52.82
N ASN A 560 -19.85 -6.87 -52.51
CA ASN A 560 -20.67 -7.63 -51.57
C ASN A 560 -20.41 -7.14 -50.14
N LEU A 561 -19.15 -6.92 -49.81
CA LEU A 561 -18.74 -6.31 -48.55
C LEU A 561 -19.36 -4.91 -48.36
N VAL A 562 -19.26 -4.04 -49.37
CA VAL A 562 -19.84 -2.68 -49.33
C VAL A 562 -21.35 -2.71 -49.15
N LYS A 563 -22.04 -3.67 -49.77
CA LYS A 563 -23.48 -3.87 -49.59
C LYS A 563 -23.80 -4.34 -48.16
N ALA A 564 -23.10 -5.36 -47.66
CA ALA A 564 -23.27 -5.89 -46.31
C ALA A 564 -23.00 -4.85 -45.22
N MET A 565 -21.95 -4.01 -45.38
CA MET A 565 -21.66 -2.88 -44.49
C MET A 565 -22.83 -1.89 -44.43
N LYS A 566 -23.37 -1.49 -45.59
CA LYS A 566 -24.49 -0.55 -45.67
C LYS A 566 -25.76 -1.14 -45.06
N GLU A 567 -26.05 -2.42 -45.25
CA GLU A 567 -27.20 -3.10 -44.63
C GLU A 567 -27.05 -3.18 -43.10
N LYS A 568 -25.90 -3.64 -42.59
CA LYS A 568 -25.63 -3.72 -41.15
C LYS A 568 -25.62 -2.36 -40.45
N SER A 569 -25.21 -1.30 -41.17
CA SER A 569 -25.25 0.08 -40.65
C SER A 569 -26.66 0.64 -40.44
N LYS A 570 -27.68 0.06 -41.10
CA LYS A 570 -29.08 0.52 -41.08
C LYS A 570 -29.99 -0.25 -40.12
N GLY A 571 -29.50 -1.29 -39.44
CA GLY A 571 -30.29 -2.07 -38.48
C GLY A 571 -30.71 -1.26 -37.24
N GLU A 572 -31.66 -1.79 -36.44
CA GLU A 572 -32.27 -1.11 -35.27
C GLU A 572 -31.26 -0.59 -34.22
N LYS A 573 -30.03 -1.11 -34.21
CA LYS A 573 -28.92 -0.64 -33.36
C LYS A 573 -27.72 -0.14 -34.17
N GLY A 574 -27.94 0.62 -35.26
CA GLY A 574 -26.95 1.29 -36.11
C GLY A 574 -25.51 1.13 -35.60
N THR A 575 -24.86 0.06 -36.03
CA THR A 575 -23.69 -0.47 -35.31
C THR A 575 -22.49 0.41 -35.63
N ALA A 576 -22.14 1.29 -34.69
CA ALA A 576 -21.18 2.39 -34.84
C ALA A 576 -19.86 2.00 -35.54
N GLY A 577 -19.41 0.76 -35.39
CA GLY A 577 -18.22 0.25 -36.08
C GLY A 577 -18.36 0.23 -37.60
N PHE A 578 -19.49 -0.21 -38.16
CA PHE A 578 -19.69 -0.22 -39.62
C PHE A 578 -19.88 1.20 -40.17
N LEU A 579 -20.52 2.10 -39.42
CA LEU A 579 -20.60 3.51 -39.81
C LEU A 579 -19.21 4.15 -39.89
N ALA A 580 -18.36 3.92 -38.88
CA ALA A 580 -16.98 4.39 -38.88
C ALA A 580 -16.16 3.79 -40.03
N LEU A 581 -16.36 2.51 -40.35
CA LEU A 581 -15.69 1.86 -41.47
C LEU A 581 -16.12 2.44 -42.83
N ILE A 582 -17.42 2.68 -43.03
CA ILE A 582 -17.93 3.34 -44.25
C ILE A 582 -17.29 4.72 -44.43
N ASP A 583 -17.14 5.49 -43.35
CA ASP A 583 -16.56 6.83 -43.42
C ASP A 583 -15.08 6.80 -43.82
N LYS A 584 -14.30 5.87 -43.26
CA LYS A 584 -12.89 5.67 -43.64
C LYS A 584 -12.69 5.14 -45.06
N LEU A 585 -13.72 4.47 -45.61
CA LEU A 585 -13.75 3.99 -46.98
C LEU A 585 -14.22 5.05 -47.97
N LYS A 586 -14.65 6.24 -47.56
CA LYS A 586 -14.70 7.37 -48.49
C LYS A 586 -13.25 7.71 -48.87
#